data_AF-R9J2J5-F1
#
_entry.id   AF-R9J2J5-F1
#
_cell.length_a   1.000
_cell.length_b   1.000
_cell.length_c   1.000
_cell.angle_alpha   90.00
_cell.angle_beta   90.00
_cell.angle_gamma   90.00
#
_symmetry.space_group_name_H-M   'P 1'
#
loop_
_entity.id
_entity.type
_entity.pdbx_description
1 polymer ?
#
loop_
_entity_poly.entity_id
_entity_poly.type
_entity_poly.pdbx_seq_one_letter_code
_entity_poly.pdbx_strand_id
1 'polypeptide(L)'
;MKRVCKQCGKEFELSEGEIRFYEKKGLELPKRCQQCRDQKAGNRPKRTVAAVVVVLLFLVSFLGKYIAPDVFDSAPQTPQSAEFEGAYETASERTYEFRKHRYLTEHFEKHGDEFPYDTEEAYLQGANNVINNPDALHKFEEEDGDDVYFVEDTNEFVVVSTDGYIRTYFIADIDYFNRQ
;
A
#
# COMPACT_ATOMS: atom_id res chain seq x y z
N MET A 1 17.89 -3.53 22.15
CA MET A 1 19.11 -3.04 22.87
C MET A 1 19.39 -1.57 22.54
N LYS A 2 19.62 -0.72 23.55
CA LYS A 2 19.89 0.72 23.36
C LYS A 2 21.33 1.01 22.94
N ARG A 3 21.52 1.87 21.94
CA ARG A 3 22.81 2.29 21.38
C ARG A 3 22.82 3.79 21.07
N VAL A 4 23.99 4.40 21.02
CA VAL A 4 24.16 5.80 20.62
C VAL A 4 24.58 5.88 19.15
N CYS A 5 23.86 6.66 18.35
CA CYS A 5 24.18 6.88 16.94
C CYS A 5 25.49 7.67 16.79
N LYS A 6 26.47 7.12 16.07
CA LYS A 6 27.75 7.79 15.82
C LYS A 6 27.62 9.11 15.02
N GLN A 7 26.53 9.30 14.27
CA GLN A 7 26.34 10.48 13.40
C GLN A 7 25.56 11.61 14.08
N CYS A 8 24.42 11.32 14.71
CA CYS A 8 23.56 12.34 15.32
C CYS A 8 23.60 12.36 16.85
N GLY A 9 24.31 11.42 17.50
CA GLY A 9 24.42 11.33 18.95
C GLY A 9 23.15 10.89 19.68
N LYS A 10 22.04 10.67 18.97
CA LYS A 10 20.79 10.20 19.59
C LYS A 10 20.88 8.74 19.99
N GLU A 11 20.24 8.40 21.10
CA GLU A 11 19.97 7.00 21.44
C GLU A 11 18.96 6.40 20.47
N PHE A 12 19.17 5.15 20.10
CA PHE A 12 18.24 4.36 19.31
C PHE A 12 18.27 2.91 19.79
N GLU A 13 17.17 2.22 19.60
CA GLU A 13 17.00 0.81 19.92
C GLU A 13 17.08 0.00 18.64
N LEU A 14 17.76 -1.16 18.70
CA LEU A 14 17.59 -2.22 17.72
C LEU A 14 16.61 -3.24 18.31
N SER A 15 15.54 -3.53 17.56
CA SER A 15 14.60 -4.60 17.89
C SER A 15 15.31 -5.95 17.81
N GLU A 16 14.74 -6.97 18.46
CA GLU A 16 15.30 -8.32 18.39
C GLU A 16 15.29 -8.86 16.96
N GLY A 17 14.24 -8.59 16.18
CA GLY A 17 14.17 -8.99 14.78
C GLY A 17 15.23 -8.30 13.92
N GLU A 18 15.48 -7.00 14.14
CA GLU A 18 16.56 -6.30 13.44
C GLU A 18 17.93 -6.93 13.79
N ILE A 19 18.17 -7.27 15.06
CA ILE A 19 19.40 -7.93 15.49
C ILE A 19 19.58 -9.29 14.79
N ARG A 20 18.55 -10.15 14.82
CA ARG A 20 18.56 -11.48 14.19
C ARG A 20 18.81 -11.39 12.69
N PHE A 21 18.22 -10.39 12.00
CA PHE A 21 18.43 -10.16 10.58
C PHE A 21 19.92 -9.93 10.26
N TYR A 22 20.59 -9.03 11.00
CA TYR A 22 22.02 -8.76 10.78
C TYR A 22 22.89 -9.99 11.10
N GLU A 23 22.63 -10.68 12.21
CA GLU A 23 23.39 -11.87 12.61
C GLU A 23 23.26 -13.02 11.62
N LYS A 24 22.03 -13.33 11.17
CA LYS A 24 21.75 -14.37 10.17
C LYS A 24 22.43 -14.09 8.83
N LYS A 25 22.59 -12.81 8.47
CA LYS A 25 23.31 -12.38 7.27
C LYS A 25 24.84 -12.30 7.46
N GLY A 26 25.34 -12.56 8.66
CA GLY A 26 26.77 -12.40 8.99
C GLY A 26 27.24 -10.95 8.89
N LEU A 27 26.35 -9.99 9.14
CA LEU A 27 26.62 -8.56 9.06
C LEU A 27 26.84 -7.96 10.45
N GLU A 28 27.65 -6.91 10.54
CA GLU A 28 27.81 -6.16 11.78
C GLU A 28 26.56 -5.33 12.10
N LEU A 29 26.18 -5.32 13.38
CA LEU A 29 25.08 -4.49 13.86
C LEU A 29 25.36 -2.99 13.64
N PRO A 30 24.35 -2.22 13.20
CA PRO A 30 24.53 -0.86 12.72
C PRO A 30 24.98 0.11 13.83
N LYS A 31 25.97 0.95 13.48
CA LYS A 31 26.56 1.98 14.37
C LYS A 31 25.84 3.34 14.29
N ARG A 32 24.83 3.46 13.42
CA ARG A 32 24.03 4.66 13.18
C ARG A 32 22.53 4.29 13.23
N CYS A 33 21.69 5.20 13.72
CA CYS A 33 20.23 5.03 13.73
C CYS A 33 19.65 4.99 12.31
N GLN A 34 18.46 4.41 12.17
CA GLN A 34 17.74 4.25 10.89
C GLN A 34 17.69 5.55 10.08
N GLN A 35 17.22 6.65 10.69
CA GLN A 35 17.15 7.97 10.04
C GLN A 35 18.49 8.40 9.40
N CYS A 36 19.62 8.19 10.08
CA CYS A 36 20.94 8.55 9.54
C CYS A 36 21.46 7.56 8.48
N ARG A 37 20.97 6.32 8.44
CA ARG A 37 21.26 5.37 7.36
C ARG A 37 20.49 5.75 6.10
N ASP A 38 19.21 6.09 6.24
CA ASP A 38 18.28 6.38 5.14
C ASP A 38 18.65 7.68 4.42
N GLN A 39 19.18 8.66 5.16
CA GLN A 39 19.74 9.89 4.58
C GLN A 39 20.83 9.64 3.53
N LYS A 40 21.53 8.50 3.57
CA LYS A 40 22.48 8.11 2.50
C LYS A 40 21.81 7.42 1.30
N ALA A 41 20.66 6.78 1.50
CA ALA A 41 19.92 6.11 0.43
C ALA A 41 19.13 7.11 -0.45
N GLY A 42 18.73 8.26 0.13
CA GLY A 42 17.93 9.30 -0.52
C GLY A 42 18.62 10.12 -1.63
N ASN A 43 19.90 9.89 -1.95
CA ASN A 43 20.59 10.63 -3.03
C ASN A 43 20.58 9.90 -4.38
N ARG A 44 19.74 8.88 -4.57
CA ARG A 44 19.43 8.39 -5.92
C ARG A 44 18.32 9.28 -6.48
N PRO A 45 18.56 10.06 -7.56
CA PRO A 45 17.51 10.90 -8.13
C PRO A 45 16.34 10.03 -8.60
N LYS A 46 15.17 10.18 -7.97
CA LYS A 46 13.92 9.57 -8.43
C LYS A 46 13.57 10.24 -9.76
N ARG A 47 13.63 9.48 -10.87
CA ARG A 47 13.25 9.97 -12.21
C ARG A 47 11.71 10.07 -12.25
N THR A 48 11.16 11.26 -12.04
CA THR A 48 9.74 11.53 -12.29
C THR A 48 9.52 11.70 -13.79
N VAL A 49 8.76 10.80 -14.41
CA VAL A 49 8.30 10.97 -15.80
C VAL A 49 6.93 11.64 -15.73
N ALA A 50 6.91 12.98 -15.82
CA ALA A 50 5.66 13.72 -15.97
C ALA A 50 5.15 13.60 -17.41
N ALA A 51 4.03 12.92 -17.60
CA ALA A 51 3.33 12.85 -18.87
C ALA A 51 2.59 14.18 -19.12
N VAL A 52 3.04 14.95 -20.10
CA VAL A 52 2.36 16.16 -20.60
C VAL A 52 1.90 15.86 -22.02
N VAL A 53 0.61 15.57 -22.21
CA VAL A 53 0.00 15.49 -23.54
C VAL A 53 -0.80 16.77 -23.80
N VAL A 54 -0.38 17.43 -24.87
CA VAL A 54 -0.60 18.82 -25.26
C VAL A 54 -2.04 19.10 -25.71
N VAL A 55 -2.64 20.12 -25.08
CA VAL A 55 -3.86 20.82 -25.53
C VAL A 55 -3.51 21.70 -26.73
N LEU A 56 -3.81 21.24 -27.96
CA LEU A 56 -3.67 22.04 -29.19
C LEU A 56 -4.73 21.65 -30.25
N LEU A 57 -6.01 21.95 -29.98
CA LEU A 57 -7.09 21.90 -30.98
C LEU A 57 -8.09 23.05 -30.78
N PHE A 58 -7.61 24.30 -30.78
CA PHE A 58 -8.47 25.49 -30.60
C PHE A 58 -8.20 26.64 -31.59
N LEU A 59 -7.65 26.38 -32.78
CA LEU A 59 -7.49 27.42 -33.79
C LEU A 59 -8.01 26.93 -35.15
N VAL A 60 -8.87 27.75 -35.75
CA VAL A 60 -9.46 27.71 -37.11
C VAL A 60 -10.77 26.95 -37.32
N SER A 61 -11.89 27.59 -36.95
CA SER A 61 -13.14 27.56 -37.73
C SER A 61 -14.03 28.77 -37.40
N PHE A 62 -13.45 29.97 -37.48
CA PHE A 62 -14.22 31.19 -37.73
C PHE A 62 -14.27 31.40 -39.23
N LEU A 63 -15.40 31.15 -39.88
CA LEU A 63 -15.90 31.89 -41.05
C LEU A 63 -17.27 31.30 -41.45
N GLY A 64 -18.34 32.03 -41.18
CA GLY A 64 -19.69 31.60 -41.54
C GLY A 64 -20.77 32.46 -40.88
N LYS A 65 -20.71 33.77 -41.15
CA LYS A 65 -21.67 34.76 -40.65
C LYS A 65 -22.68 35.03 -41.76
N TYR A 66 -23.94 34.57 -41.65
CA TYR A 66 -25.09 35.20 -42.33
C TYR A 66 -26.44 34.77 -41.73
N ILE A 67 -27.15 35.80 -41.23
CA ILE A 67 -28.61 36.06 -41.35
C ILE A 67 -29.55 35.60 -40.21
N ALA A 68 -29.97 36.66 -39.51
CA ALA A 68 -31.25 37.02 -38.88
C ALA A 68 -31.79 36.26 -37.65
N PRO A 69 -32.19 37.02 -36.61
CA PRO A 69 -32.91 36.53 -35.44
C PRO A 69 -34.41 36.47 -35.75
N ASP A 70 -35.15 35.59 -35.09
CA ASP A 70 -36.37 35.94 -34.36
C ASP A 70 -37.06 34.69 -33.79
N VAL A 71 -37.44 34.83 -32.51
CA VAL A 71 -38.46 34.07 -31.79
C VAL A 71 -38.16 32.61 -31.42
N PHE A 72 -37.66 32.39 -30.20
CA PHE A 72 -38.48 31.66 -29.22
C PHE A 72 -38.03 31.98 -27.79
N ASP A 73 -38.96 32.62 -27.08
CA ASP A 73 -38.96 32.89 -25.65
C ASP A 73 -39.04 31.56 -24.88
N SER A 74 -38.05 31.28 -24.03
CA SER A 74 -38.18 30.40 -22.86
C SER A 74 -36.97 30.57 -21.93
N ALA A 75 -37.29 30.84 -20.67
CA ALA A 75 -36.41 31.16 -19.55
C ALA A 75 -35.15 30.28 -19.40
N PRO A 76 -34.05 30.82 -18.85
CA PRO A 76 -32.88 30.03 -18.51
C PRO A 76 -33.23 29.13 -17.31
N GLN A 77 -33.32 27.83 -17.57
CA GLN A 77 -33.18 26.85 -16.51
C GLN A 77 -31.71 26.81 -16.12
N THR A 78 -31.48 27.26 -14.88
CA THR A 78 -30.30 26.97 -14.06
C THR A 78 -29.75 25.58 -14.37
N PRO A 79 -28.48 25.43 -14.76
CA PRO A 79 -27.82 24.15 -14.63
C PRO A 79 -27.72 23.90 -13.13
N GLN A 80 -28.60 23.02 -12.65
CA GLN A 80 -28.49 22.38 -11.36
C GLN A 80 -27.06 21.82 -11.29
N SER A 81 -26.22 22.50 -10.50
CA SER A 81 -25.00 21.94 -9.97
C SER A 81 -25.43 20.67 -9.27
N ALA A 82 -25.30 19.55 -9.98
CA ALA A 82 -25.36 18.24 -9.40
C ALA A 82 -24.20 18.21 -8.40
N GLU A 83 -24.56 18.49 -7.15
CA GLU A 83 -23.82 18.08 -5.99
C GLU A 83 -23.55 16.60 -6.22
N PHE A 84 -22.32 16.29 -6.60
CA PHE A 84 -21.79 14.95 -6.59
C PHE A 84 -21.65 14.58 -5.11
N GLU A 85 -22.79 14.27 -4.48
CA GLU A 85 -22.85 13.44 -3.30
C GLU A 85 -22.46 12.03 -3.74
N GLY A 86 -21.17 11.87 -4.03
CA GLY A 86 -20.54 10.56 -3.99
C GLY A 86 -20.70 10.08 -2.56
N ALA A 87 -21.73 9.27 -2.32
CA ALA A 87 -21.81 8.42 -1.16
C ALA A 87 -20.51 7.61 -1.14
N TYR A 88 -19.56 8.09 -0.34
CA TYR A 88 -18.46 7.30 0.21
C TYR A 88 -19.07 6.06 0.86
N GLU A 89 -19.22 5.00 0.08
CA GLU A 89 -19.55 3.70 0.63
C GLU A 89 -18.42 3.38 1.60
N THR A 90 -18.67 3.58 2.90
CA THR A 90 -17.77 3.20 3.97
C THR A 90 -17.64 1.70 3.85
N ALA A 91 -16.63 1.25 3.09
CA ALA A 91 -16.24 -0.14 3.01
C ALA A 91 -16.06 -0.60 4.45
N SER A 92 -16.96 -1.48 4.88
CA SER A 92 -16.93 -2.10 6.19
C SER A 92 -15.52 -2.65 6.41
N GLU A 93 -14.77 -2.08 7.35
CA GLU A 93 -13.44 -2.55 7.71
C GLU A 93 -13.54 -4.02 8.15
N ARG A 94 -12.90 -4.91 7.37
CA ARG A 94 -12.97 -6.35 7.61
C ARG A 94 -11.84 -6.74 8.57
N THR A 95 -12.15 -7.45 9.63
CA THR A 95 -11.14 -7.96 10.56
C THR A 95 -11.13 -9.48 10.53
N TYR A 96 -9.95 -10.05 10.35
CA TYR A 96 -9.70 -11.48 10.30
C TYR A 96 -8.63 -11.86 11.32
N GLU A 97 -8.63 -13.14 11.71
CA GLU A 97 -7.64 -13.73 12.62
C GLU A 97 -7.09 -15.02 12.03
N PHE A 98 -5.96 -15.49 12.57
CA PHE A 98 -5.52 -16.86 12.29
C PHE A 98 -6.48 -17.84 12.98
N ARG A 99 -6.77 -18.96 12.31
CA ARG A 99 -7.71 -19.99 12.81
C ARG A 99 -7.44 -20.45 14.25
N LYS A 100 -6.18 -20.43 14.66
CA LYS A 100 -5.76 -20.73 16.03
C LYS A 100 -4.64 -19.78 16.40
N HIS A 101 -4.62 -19.33 17.65
CA HIS A 101 -3.54 -18.49 18.16
C HIS A 101 -2.15 -19.11 17.94
N ARG A 102 -1.99 -20.43 18.13
CA ARG A 102 -0.73 -21.14 17.82
C ARG A 102 -0.24 -20.92 16.37
N TYR A 103 -1.15 -20.82 15.40
CA TYR A 103 -0.76 -20.58 14.01
C TYR A 103 -0.25 -19.15 13.80
N LEU A 104 -0.81 -18.16 14.52
CA LEU A 104 -0.26 -16.80 14.56
C LEU A 104 1.15 -16.82 15.15
N THR A 105 1.34 -17.47 16.30
CA THR A 105 2.66 -17.62 16.94
C THR A 105 3.68 -18.26 15.99
N GLU A 106 3.36 -19.41 15.40
CA GLU A 106 4.26 -20.12 14.47
C GLU A 106 4.60 -19.27 13.23
N HIS A 107 3.65 -18.48 12.74
CA HIS A 107 3.86 -17.62 11.59
C HIS A 107 4.72 -16.41 11.96
N PHE A 108 4.43 -15.75 13.08
CA PHE A 108 5.21 -14.65 13.61
C PHE A 108 6.65 -15.05 13.93
N GLU A 109 6.88 -16.23 14.52
CA GLU A 109 8.24 -16.75 14.76
C GLU A 109 9.02 -16.98 13.46
N LYS A 110 8.34 -17.36 12.39
CA LYS A 110 8.97 -17.68 11.09
C LYS A 110 9.19 -16.45 10.22
N HIS A 111 8.23 -15.53 10.19
CA HIS A 111 8.12 -14.45 9.23
C HIS A 111 8.07 -13.05 9.88
N GLY A 112 7.82 -12.94 11.18
CA GLY A 112 7.70 -11.66 11.90
C GLY A 112 8.93 -10.76 11.76
N ASP A 113 10.13 -11.35 11.69
CA ASP A 113 11.40 -10.64 11.46
C ASP A 113 11.49 -9.96 10.07
N GLU A 114 10.59 -10.27 9.14
CA GLU A 114 10.49 -9.59 7.82
C GLU A 114 9.82 -8.22 7.92
N PHE A 115 9.19 -7.91 9.06
CA PHE A 115 8.35 -6.75 9.28
C PHE A 115 8.87 -5.89 10.43
N PRO A 116 8.46 -4.61 10.53
CA PRO A 116 8.80 -3.74 11.65
C PRO A 116 7.88 -3.97 12.87
N TYR A 117 7.51 -5.22 13.17
CA TYR A 117 6.61 -5.57 14.26
C TYR A 117 7.35 -6.35 15.35
N ASP A 118 7.16 -5.93 16.60
CA ASP A 118 7.78 -6.58 17.78
C ASP A 118 6.82 -7.56 18.48
N THR A 119 5.53 -7.59 18.12
CA THR A 119 4.53 -8.45 18.75
C THR A 119 3.62 -9.14 17.73
N GLU A 120 3.04 -10.27 18.14
CA GLU A 120 2.07 -11.03 17.34
C GLU A 120 0.82 -10.21 17.01
N GLU A 121 0.38 -9.35 17.92
CA GLU A 121 -0.80 -8.49 17.71
C GLU A 121 -0.54 -7.44 16.63
N ALA A 122 0.63 -6.80 16.67
CA ALA A 122 1.03 -5.84 15.64
C ALA A 122 1.21 -6.52 14.27
N TYR A 123 1.72 -7.75 14.27
CA TYR A 123 1.84 -8.58 13.07
C TYR A 123 0.47 -8.96 12.48
N LEU A 124 -0.47 -9.40 13.32
CA LEU A 124 -1.84 -9.68 12.91
C LEU A 124 -2.54 -8.42 12.38
N GLN A 125 -2.30 -7.28 13.01
CA GLN A 125 -2.81 -6.00 12.53
C GLN A 125 -2.21 -5.65 11.16
N GLY A 126 -0.91 -5.90 10.93
CA GLY A 126 -0.27 -5.75 9.62
C GLY A 126 -0.98 -6.53 8.52
N ALA A 127 -1.29 -7.81 8.76
CA ALA A 127 -2.06 -8.63 7.82
C ALA A 127 -3.44 -8.03 7.51
N ASN A 128 -4.15 -7.55 8.52
CA ASN A 128 -5.44 -6.90 8.33
C ASN A 128 -5.34 -5.55 7.61
N ASN A 129 -4.26 -4.80 7.82
CA ASN A 129 -4.02 -3.56 7.08
C ASN A 129 -3.85 -3.84 5.58
N VAL A 130 -3.17 -4.94 5.22
CA VAL A 130 -3.06 -5.38 3.81
C VAL A 130 -4.44 -5.73 3.23
N ILE A 131 -5.26 -6.48 3.96
CA ILE A 131 -6.61 -6.89 3.52
C ILE A 131 -7.55 -5.69 3.30
N ASN A 132 -7.39 -4.62 4.09
CA ASN A 132 -8.20 -3.41 4.00
C ASN A 132 -7.54 -2.30 3.16
N ASN A 133 -6.33 -2.54 2.63
CA ASN A 133 -5.65 -1.55 1.82
C ASN A 133 -6.38 -1.41 0.46
N PRO A 134 -6.91 -0.22 0.11
CA PRO A 134 -7.61 -0.02 -1.16
C PRO A 134 -6.71 -0.22 -2.39
N ASP A 135 -5.39 -0.11 -2.20
CA ASP A 135 -4.39 -0.27 -3.25
C ASP A 135 -3.84 -1.73 -3.31
N ALA A 136 -4.32 -2.65 -2.46
CA ALA A 136 -3.92 -4.04 -2.55
C ALA A 136 -4.47 -4.69 -3.83
N LEU A 137 -3.59 -5.34 -4.58
CA LEU A 137 -4.00 -6.29 -5.61
C LEU A 137 -4.73 -7.45 -4.93
N HIS A 138 -5.81 -7.91 -5.56
CA HIS A 138 -6.65 -8.98 -5.03
C HIS A 138 -7.06 -9.94 -6.14
N LYS A 139 -7.07 -11.25 -5.83
CA LYS A 139 -7.64 -12.32 -6.65
C LYS A 139 -8.03 -13.51 -5.80
N PHE A 140 -8.64 -14.51 -6.43
CA PHE A 140 -8.90 -15.81 -5.81
C PHE A 140 -7.85 -16.83 -6.25
N GLU A 141 -7.39 -17.68 -5.33
CA GLU A 141 -6.54 -18.84 -5.62
C GLU A 141 -7.31 -19.88 -6.44
N GLU A 142 -6.67 -20.50 -7.43
CA GLU A 142 -7.34 -21.45 -8.33
C GLU A 142 -7.71 -22.78 -7.65
N GLU A 143 -6.94 -23.21 -6.64
CA GLU A 143 -7.10 -24.51 -5.97
C GLU A 143 -8.32 -24.54 -5.03
N ASP A 144 -8.36 -23.64 -4.06
CA ASP A 144 -9.36 -23.64 -2.98
C ASP A 144 -10.30 -22.42 -3.01
N GLY A 145 -10.05 -21.44 -3.89
CA GLY A 145 -10.84 -20.20 -3.98
C GLY A 145 -10.56 -19.20 -2.85
N ASP A 146 -9.44 -19.35 -2.15
CA ASP A 146 -9.03 -18.45 -1.08
C ASP A 146 -8.74 -17.04 -1.62
N ASP A 147 -9.00 -16.02 -0.80
CA ASP A 147 -8.68 -14.64 -1.15
C ASP A 147 -7.18 -14.39 -1.01
N VAL A 148 -6.55 -13.88 -2.08
CA VAL A 148 -5.12 -13.56 -2.12
C VAL A 148 -4.95 -12.06 -2.29
N TYR A 149 -4.23 -11.43 -1.37
CA TYR A 149 -3.95 -9.99 -1.33
C TYR A 149 -2.46 -9.71 -1.46
N PHE A 150 -2.10 -8.65 -2.18
CA PHE A 150 -0.71 -8.20 -2.33
C PHE A 150 -0.59 -6.68 -2.44
N VAL A 151 0.34 -6.07 -1.69
CA VAL A 151 0.65 -4.63 -1.80
C VAL A 151 2.01 -4.46 -2.46
N GLU A 152 2.03 -3.88 -3.66
CA GLU A 152 3.25 -3.77 -4.48
C GLU A 152 4.36 -2.93 -3.82
N ASP A 153 3.99 -1.87 -3.11
CA ASP A 153 4.94 -0.94 -2.50
C ASP A 153 5.73 -1.56 -1.33
N THR A 154 5.08 -2.42 -0.56
CA THR A 154 5.66 -3.07 0.63
C THR A 154 6.00 -4.53 0.41
N ASN A 155 5.60 -5.11 -0.72
CA ASN A 155 5.72 -6.52 -1.06
C ASN A 155 5.00 -7.44 -0.06
N GLU A 156 4.01 -6.92 0.65
CA GLU A 156 3.27 -7.67 1.65
C GLU A 156 2.21 -8.53 0.99
N PHE A 157 2.14 -9.79 1.40
CA PHE A 157 1.29 -10.81 0.82
C PHE A 157 0.47 -11.50 1.90
N VAL A 158 -0.85 -11.62 1.71
CA VAL A 158 -1.78 -12.26 2.65
C VAL A 158 -2.71 -13.21 1.91
N VAL A 159 -3.01 -14.37 2.50
CA VAL A 159 -4.09 -15.26 2.05
C VAL A 159 -5.11 -15.43 3.15
N VAL A 160 -6.39 -15.28 2.81
CA VAL A 160 -7.54 -15.49 3.69
C VAL A 160 -8.37 -16.64 3.14
N SER A 161 -8.65 -17.63 3.99
CA SER A 161 -9.46 -18.77 3.60
C SER A 161 -10.91 -18.37 3.33
N THR A 162 -11.57 -19.13 2.48
CA THR A 162 -13.00 -18.95 2.16
C THR A 162 -13.93 -18.98 3.39
N ASP A 163 -13.51 -19.59 4.50
CA ASP A 163 -14.24 -19.61 5.78
C ASP A 163 -13.80 -18.53 6.77
N GLY A 164 -13.01 -17.55 6.32
CA GLY A 164 -12.76 -16.29 7.04
C GLY A 164 -11.59 -16.32 8.02
N TYR A 165 -10.51 -17.04 7.71
CA TYR A 165 -9.31 -17.06 8.54
C TYR A 165 -8.04 -16.75 7.74
N ILE A 166 -7.13 -15.97 8.33
CA ILE A 166 -5.81 -15.77 7.73
C ILE A 166 -5.06 -17.10 7.73
N ARG A 167 -4.58 -17.50 6.54
CA ARG A 167 -3.73 -18.69 6.35
C ARG A 167 -2.26 -18.34 6.42
N THR A 168 -1.87 -17.19 5.87
CA THR A 168 -0.47 -16.76 5.79
C THR A 168 -0.37 -15.24 5.63
N TYR A 169 0.76 -14.67 6.06
CA TYR A 169 1.13 -13.26 5.87
C TYR A 169 2.65 -13.12 5.81
N PHE A 170 3.27 -12.70 4.71
CA PHE A 170 4.75 -12.58 4.63
C PHE A 170 5.17 -11.64 3.49
N ILE A 171 6.48 -11.38 3.33
CA ILE A 171 6.99 -10.59 2.20
C ILE A 171 7.23 -11.49 0.99
N ALA A 172 6.60 -11.16 -0.14
CA ALA A 172 6.70 -11.91 -1.39
C ALA A 172 6.98 -10.99 -2.60
N ASP A 173 7.45 -11.54 -3.72
CA ASP A 173 7.51 -10.77 -4.97
C ASP A 173 6.20 -10.89 -5.76
N ILE A 174 6.01 -9.98 -6.73
CA ILE A 174 4.84 -9.99 -7.61
C ILE A 174 4.73 -11.30 -8.42
N ASP A 175 5.86 -11.95 -8.73
CA ASP A 175 5.86 -13.23 -9.44
C ASP A 175 5.26 -14.34 -8.57
N TYR A 176 5.51 -14.32 -7.26
CA TYR A 176 4.89 -15.22 -6.29
C TYR A 176 3.39 -15.00 -6.28
N PHE A 177 2.93 -13.75 -6.08
CA PHE A 177 1.50 -13.42 -6.13
C PHE A 177 0.85 -13.92 -7.42
N ASN A 178 1.47 -13.68 -8.58
CA ASN A 178 0.92 -14.08 -9.88
C ASN A 178 0.77 -15.61 -10.06
N ARG A 179 1.55 -16.42 -9.33
CA ARG A 179 1.48 -17.90 -9.40
C ARG A 179 0.49 -18.54 -8.44
N GLN A 180 0.00 -17.82 -7.44
CA GLN A 180 -1.10 -18.30 -6.58
C GLN A 180 -2.40 -18.34 -7.39
#